data_AF-F4G805-F1
#
_entry.id   AF-F4G805-F1
#
_cell.length_a   1.000
_cell.length_b   1.000
_cell.length_c   1.000
_cell.angle_alpha   90.00
_cell.angle_beta   90.00
_cell.angle_gamma   90.00
#
_symmetry.space_group_name_H-M   'P 1'
#
loop_
_entity.id
_entity.type
_entity.pdbx_description
1 polymer ?
#
loop_
_entity_poly.entity_id
_entity_poly.type
_entity_poly.pdbx_seq_one_letter_code
_entity_poly.pdbx_strand_id
1 'polypeptide(L)'
;MSNDTQFIGGVEPMIDAKQAAAALRLPYYWFADPQMRSKYKIPHYLMGGLVRYRPSELSAWAARSTAAQGRNGDADVEEAE
;
A
#
# COMPACT_ATOMS: atom_id res chain seq x y z
N MET A 1 2.29 18.37 -14.44
CA MET A 1 1.42 17.30 -14.97
C MET A 1 0.96 16.45 -13.79
N SER A 2 -0.26 16.65 -13.28
CA SER A 2 -0.82 15.82 -12.20
C SER A 2 -1.71 14.78 -12.87
N ASN A 3 -1.33 13.50 -12.76
CA ASN A 3 -2.13 12.39 -13.28
C ASN A 3 -3.46 12.36 -12.51
N ASP A 4 -4.46 12.98 -13.10
CA ASP A 4 -5.87 12.84 -12.77
C ASP A 4 -6.16 11.34 -12.79
N THR A 5 -6.21 10.74 -11.60
CA THR A 5 -6.51 9.32 -11.44
C THR A 5 -7.97 9.17 -11.83
N GLN A 6 -8.18 8.87 -13.11
CA GLN A 6 -9.45 8.63 -13.75
C GLN A 6 -10.25 7.63 -12.91
N PHE A 7 -11.22 8.15 -12.15
CA PHE A 7 -12.24 7.36 -11.46
C PHE A 7 -13.21 6.81 -12.51
N ILE A 8 -12.82 5.71 -13.16
CA ILE A 8 -13.68 5.05 -14.15
C ILE A 8 -14.58 4.06 -13.41
N GLY A 9 -15.76 4.53 -13.00
CA GLY A 9 -16.95 3.73 -12.67
C GLY A 9 -16.80 2.67 -11.57
N GLY A 10 -17.01 3.03 -10.30
CA GLY A 10 -17.31 2.10 -9.19
C GLY A 10 -16.23 1.07 -8.81
N VAL A 11 -15.13 0.97 -9.58
CA VAL A 11 -14.01 0.07 -9.33
C VAL A 11 -12.85 0.91 -8.82
N GLU A 12 -12.45 0.70 -7.57
CA GLU A 12 -11.28 1.37 -7.01
C GLU A 12 -10.04 1.11 -7.87
N PRO A 13 -9.26 2.16 -8.23
CA PRO A 13 -8.03 1.99 -8.98
C PRO A 13 -7.03 1.20 -8.16
N MET A 14 -6.40 0.22 -8.81
CA MET A 14 -5.39 -0.59 -8.14
C MET A 14 -4.05 0.14 -8.07
N ILE A 15 -3.55 0.28 -6.85
CA ILE A 15 -2.34 1.04 -6.55
C ILE A 15 -1.09 0.14 -6.53
N ASP A 16 0.07 0.73 -6.78
CA ASP A 16 1.35 0.04 -6.69
C ASP A 16 1.89 -0.01 -5.24
N ALA A 17 3.06 -0.63 -5.06
CA ALA A 17 3.71 -0.76 -3.76
C ALA A 17 4.15 0.59 -3.15
N LYS A 18 4.52 1.59 -3.97
CA LYS A 18 4.92 2.93 -3.49
C LYS A 18 3.69 3.69 -3.00
N GLN A 19 2.61 3.65 -3.77
CA GLN A 19 1.34 4.25 -3.41
C GLN A 19 0.72 3.59 -2.17
N ALA A 20 0.81 2.25 -2.04
CA ALA A 20 0.35 1.54 -0.85
C ALA A 20 1.15 1.91 0.41
N ALA A 21 2.47 2.01 0.27
CA ALA A 21 3.36 2.47 1.32
C ALA A 21 3.01 3.90 1.77
N ALA A 22 2.82 4.82 0.82
CA ALA A 22 2.43 6.19 1.10
C ALA A 22 1.04 6.29 1.76
N ALA A 23 0.06 5.53 1.26
CA ALA A 23 -1.32 5.55 1.78
C ALA A 23 -1.42 5.08 3.23
N LEU A 24 -0.62 4.08 3.62
CA LEU A 24 -0.62 3.53 4.98
C LEU A 24 0.50 4.08 5.87
N ARG A 25 1.39 4.92 5.33
CA ARG A 25 2.64 5.38 5.99
C ARG A 25 3.48 4.21 6.51
N LEU A 26 3.57 3.16 5.70
CA LEU A 26 4.32 1.94 6.00
C LEU A 26 5.55 1.82 5.10
N PRO A 27 6.58 1.07 5.51
CA PRO A 27 7.80 0.94 4.73
C PRO A 27 7.56 0.29 3.36
N TYR A 28 8.12 0.88 2.30
CA TYR A 28 7.97 0.37 0.92
C TYR A 28 8.35 -1.11 0.78
N TYR A 29 9.41 -1.56 1.46
CA TYR A 29 9.88 -2.95 1.37
C TYR A 29 8.84 -3.97 1.87
N TRP A 30 7.85 -3.58 2.69
CA TRP A 30 6.75 -4.46 3.07
C TRP A 30 5.87 -4.83 1.87
N PHE A 31 5.71 -3.90 0.93
CA PHE A 31 4.90 -4.08 -0.28
C PHE A 31 5.74 -4.51 -1.47
N ALA A 32 7.06 -4.30 -1.46
CA ALA A 32 7.95 -4.75 -2.53
C ALA A 32 8.38 -6.22 -2.34
N ASP A 33 8.65 -6.65 -1.11
CA ASP A 33 9.19 -7.97 -0.79
C ASP A 33 8.08 -9.02 -0.59
N PRO A 34 8.04 -10.12 -1.39
CA PRO A 34 7.08 -11.20 -1.22
C PRO A 34 7.14 -11.87 0.17
N GLN A 35 8.31 -11.95 0.80
CA GLN A 35 8.45 -12.56 2.12
C GLN A 35 7.74 -11.73 3.20
N MET A 36 7.92 -10.41 3.17
CA MET A 36 7.26 -9.50 4.11
C MET A 36 5.75 -9.46 3.89
N ARG A 37 5.29 -9.41 2.63
CA ARG A 37 3.86 -9.50 2.29
C ARG A 37 3.21 -10.75 2.86
N SER A 38 3.88 -11.89 2.70
CA SER A 38 3.39 -13.17 3.19
C SER A 38 3.40 -13.22 4.72
N LYS A 39 4.47 -12.72 5.35
CA LYS A 39 4.62 -12.66 6.80
C LYS A 39 3.53 -11.82 7.48
N TYR A 40 3.23 -10.64 6.94
CA TYR A 40 2.22 -9.74 7.48
C TYR A 40 0.82 -9.98 6.90
N LYS A 41 0.66 -10.99 6.04
CA LYS A 41 -0.58 -11.34 5.34
C LYS A 41 -1.22 -10.13 4.65
N ILE A 42 -0.39 -9.34 3.95
CA ILE A 42 -0.84 -8.15 3.23
C ILE A 42 -1.65 -8.60 2.00
N PRO A 43 -2.91 -8.13 1.83
CA PRO A 43 -3.71 -8.42 0.64
C PRO A 43 -2.99 -7.91 -0.60
N HIS A 44 -2.77 -8.78 -1.59
CA HIS A 44 -2.09 -8.41 -2.83
C HIS A 44 -2.72 -9.14 -4.01
N TYR A 45 -2.67 -8.51 -5.18
CA TYR A 45 -3.20 -9.05 -6.42
C TYR A 45 -2.13 -9.05 -7.51
N LEU A 46 -2.06 -10.14 -8.26
CA LEU A 46 -1.20 -10.22 -9.45
C LEU A 46 -2.03 -9.84 -10.67
N MET A 47 -1.73 -8.69 -11.26
CA MET A 47 -2.31 -8.27 -12.53
C MET A 47 -1.22 -8.19 -13.59
N GLY A 48 -1.25 -9.13 -14.54
CA GLY A 48 -0.24 -9.19 -15.62
C GLY A 48 1.19 -9.36 -15.10
N GLY A 49 1.38 -10.03 -13.97
CA GLY A 49 2.69 -10.23 -13.33
C GLY A 49 3.15 -9.09 -12.42
N LEU A 50 2.40 -8.00 -12.32
CA LEU A 50 2.67 -6.91 -11.39
C LEU A 50 1.84 -7.06 -10.13
N VAL A 51 2.48 -6.84 -8.98
CA VAL A 51 1.80 -6.79 -7.69
C VAL A 51 1.06 -5.46 -7.58
N ARG A 52 -0.25 -5.56 -7.41
CA ARG A 52 -1.19 -4.44 -7.30
C ARG A 52 -1.99 -4.59 -6.02
N TYR A 53 -2.39 -3.47 -5.44
CA TYR A 53 -3.12 -3.43 -4.18
C TYR A 53 -4.45 -2.71 -4.31
N ARG A 54 -5.44 -3.19 -3.55
CA ARG A 54 -6.75 -2.55 -3.41
C ARG A 54 -6.76 -1.65 -2.18
N PRO A 55 -6.99 -0.33 -2.34
CA PRO A 55 -7.00 0.60 -1.22
C PRO A 55 -7.98 0.19 -0.10
N SER A 56 -9.23 -0.15 -0.42
CA SER A 56 -10.22 -0.58 0.58
C SER A 56 -9.75 -1.78 1.43
N GLU A 57 -9.12 -2.77 0.80
CA GLU A 57 -8.64 -3.96 1.49
C GLU A 57 -7.38 -3.68 2.31
N LEU A 58 -6.48 -2.85 1.78
CA LEU A 58 -5.30 -2.38 2.50
C LEU A 58 -5.70 -1.61 3.76
N SER A 59 -6.64 -0.68 3.67
CA SER A 59 -7.14 0.09 4.81
C SER A 59 -7.82 -0.83 5.84
N ALA A 60 -8.68 -1.75 5.39
CA ALA A 60 -9.31 -2.72 6.29
C ALA A 60 -8.31 -3.69 6.93
N TRP A 61 -7.23 -4.05 6.22
CA TRP A 61 -6.12 -4.81 6.76
C TRP A 61 -5.32 -4.00 7.78
N ALA A 62 -5.00 -2.74 7.50
CA ALA A 62 -4.25 -1.90 8.43
C ALA A 62 -5.02 -1.66 9.74
N ALA A 63 -6.35 -1.48 9.65
CA ALA A 63 -7.21 -1.32 10.82
C ALA A 63 -7.29 -2.56 11.71
N ARG A 64 -7.17 -3.78 11.14
CA ARG A 64 -7.18 -5.05 11.88
C ARG A 64 -5.78 -5.54 12.28
N SER A 65 -4.74 -5.02 11.64
CA SER A 65 -3.37 -5.53 11.75
C SER A 65 -2.59 -4.71 12.77
N THR A 66 -2.25 -5.33 13.90
CA THR A 66 -1.41 -4.73 14.94
C THR A 66 -0.05 -4.28 14.40
N ALA A 67 0.46 -4.95 13.37
CA ALA A 67 1.71 -4.61 12.71
C ALA A 67 1.68 -3.21 12.04
N ALA A 68 0.51 -2.78 11.56
CA ALA A 68 0.32 -1.44 11.01
C ALA A 68 0.02 -0.41 12.12
N GLN A 69 -0.73 -0.80 13.15
CA GLN A 69 -1.13 0.09 14.25
C GLN A 69 0.04 0.52 15.14
N GLY A 70 1.01 -0.36 15.40
CA GLY A 70 2.13 -0.09 16.32
C GLY A 70 3.25 0.80 15.75
N ARG A 71 3.17 1.20 14.48
CA ARG A 71 4.30 1.85 13.78
C ARG A 71 3.97 3.20 13.14
N ASN A 72 2.78 3.73 13.41
CA ASN A 72 2.34 5.06 12.96
C ASN A 72 3.14 6.23 13.63
N GLY A 73 4.28 5.95 14.26
CA GLY A 73 5.08 6.90 15.04
C GLY A 73 6.54 7.05 14.62
N ASP A 74 7.02 6.41 13.55
CA ASP A 74 8.47 6.35 13.24
C ASP A 74 8.81 6.60 11.75
N ALA A 75 8.04 7.43 11.06
CA ALA A 75 8.37 7.88 9.70
C ALA A 75 8.12 9.38 9.56
N ASP A 76 8.96 10.17 10.24
CA ASP A 76 9.28 11.52 9.81
C ASP A 76 10.52 11.47 8.90
N VAL A 77 10.55 12.41 7.95
CA VAL A 77 11.67 12.87 7.11
C VAL A 77 12.40 11.88 6.17
N GLU A 78 12.19 12.05 4.86
CA GLU A 78 13.12 12.78 3.96
C GLU A 78 12.93 12.37 2.48
N GLU A 79 12.40 13.29 1.67
CA GLU A 79 12.76 13.58 0.27
C GLU A 79 12.11 14.96 -0.01
N ALA A 80 12.74 16.09 0.33
CA ALA A 80 13.92 16.72 -0.27
C ALA A 80 13.58 17.52 -1.56
N GLU A 81 13.62 18.85 -1.38
CA GLU A 81 13.71 19.97 -2.34
C GLU A 81 12.60 20.21 -3.40
#